data_AF-A0A1B1JYN0-F1
#
_entry.id   AF-A0A1B1JYN0-F1
#
_cell.length_a   1.000
_cell.length_b   1.000
_cell.length_c   1.000
_cell.angle_alpha   90.00
_cell.angle_beta   90.00
_cell.angle_gamma   90.00
#
_symmetry.space_group_name_H-M   'P 1'
#
loop_
_entity.id
_entity.type
_entity.pdbx_description
1 polymer ?
#
loop_
_entity_poly.entity_id
_entity_poly.type
_entity_poly.pdbx_seq_one_letter_code
_entity_poly.pdbx_strand_id
1 'polypeptide(L)'
;MASTVAVGVDWSPSTLGAAAITADGPAGLSSDYRGWTYDDRGLGITLARLQTEGQMLHRKAARLTRLAVAEPEVRAQLEGKIAVLNEHRTAVGVKRGKINRELGFHFARQVTDYAATAGAQVIAVEDLTTLETRGHGRVNNNRARAVRPP
;
A
#
# COMPACT_ATOMS: atom_id res chain seq x y z
N MET A 1 2.35 25.87 32.20
CA MET A 1 3.26 24.81 31.73
C MET A 1 2.97 24.57 30.26
N ALA A 2 4.00 24.40 29.42
CA ALA A 2 3.81 24.14 28.00
C ALA A 2 3.19 22.74 27.81
N SER A 3 2.14 22.65 26.99
CA SER A 3 1.56 21.37 26.61
C SER A 3 2.35 20.75 25.46
N THR A 4 2.70 19.48 25.56
CA THR A 4 3.30 18.74 24.43
C THR A 4 2.18 18.26 23.52
N VAL A 5 2.25 18.62 22.24
CA VAL A 5 1.32 18.23 21.19
C VAL A 5 1.97 17.14 20.34
N ALA A 6 1.26 16.04 20.16
CA ALA A 6 1.63 14.94 19.29
C ALA A 6 0.55 14.72 18.22
N VAL A 7 0.97 14.29 17.04
CA VAL A 7 0.09 13.73 16.02
C VAL A 7 0.29 12.22 16.01
N GLY A 8 -0.78 11.46 16.27
CA GLY A 8 -0.82 10.01 16.06
C GLY A 8 -1.25 9.71 14.63
N VAL A 9 -0.55 8.79 13.97
CA VAL A 9 -0.76 8.42 12.58
C VAL A 9 -1.04 6.92 12.49
N ASP A 10 -2.18 6.58 11.90
CA ASP A 10 -2.57 5.21 11.57
C ASP A 10 -2.48 4.99 10.05
N TRP A 11 -1.96 3.84 9.62
CA TRP A 11 -1.91 3.44 8.22
C TRP A 11 -2.57 2.09 8.04
N SER A 12 -3.71 2.06 7.34
CA SER A 12 -4.37 0.82 6.97
C SER A 12 -4.58 0.70 5.46
N PRO A 13 -4.62 -0.52 4.90
CA PRO A 13 -4.97 -0.74 3.49
C PRO A 13 -6.36 -0.22 3.08
N SER A 14 -7.25 0.04 4.05
CA SER A 14 -8.64 0.47 3.83
C SER A 14 -8.84 1.98 3.92
N THR A 15 -8.05 2.67 4.75
CA THR A 15 -8.11 4.13 4.94
C THR A 15 -6.93 4.85 4.32
N LEU A 16 -5.88 4.12 3.94
CA LEU A 16 -4.61 4.62 3.38
C LEU A 16 -3.95 5.70 4.24
N GLY A 17 -4.40 5.95 5.47
CA GLY A 17 -3.86 6.99 6.34
C GLY A 17 -4.93 7.75 7.11
N ALA A 18 -4.78 7.82 8.42
CA ALA A 18 -5.52 8.73 9.28
C ALA A 18 -4.58 9.37 10.30
N ALA A 19 -4.88 10.60 10.72
CA ALA A 19 -4.11 11.29 11.75
C ALA A 19 -5.03 12.00 12.76
N ALA A 20 -4.60 12.09 14.01
CA ALA A 20 -5.30 12.81 15.06
C ALA A 20 -4.31 13.48 16.02
N ILE A 21 -4.73 14.58 16.65
CA ILE A 21 -3.91 15.35 17.59
C ILE A 21 -4.22 14.94 19.03
N THR A 22 -3.17 14.81 19.83
CA THR A 22 -3.24 14.66 21.28
C THR A 22 -2.31 15.67 21.94
N ALA A 23 -2.77 16.35 22.99
CA ALA A 23 -1.98 17.25 23.80
C ALA A 23 -1.87 16.73 25.25
N ASP A 24 -0.65 16.67 25.76
CA ASP A 24 -0.34 16.39 27.17
C ASP A 24 -0.18 17.70 27.94
N GLY A 25 -0.84 17.81 29.09
CA GLY A 25 -0.81 19.00 29.93
C GLY A 25 -1.17 18.70 31.39
N PRO A 26 -1.28 19.74 32.24
CA PRO A 26 -1.49 19.55 33.68
C PRO A 26 -2.77 18.80 34.07
N ALA A 27 -3.76 18.75 33.17
CA ALA A 27 -5.01 18.03 33.36
C ALA A 27 -4.99 16.60 32.76
N GLY A 28 -3.83 16.15 32.25
CA GLY A 28 -3.66 14.89 31.53
C GLY A 28 -3.77 15.06 30.01
N LEU A 29 -3.97 13.93 29.33
CA LEU A 29 -4.09 13.87 27.87
C LEU A 29 -5.45 14.43 27.41
N SER A 30 -5.41 15.22 26.34
CA SER A 30 -6.59 15.77 25.68
C SER A 30 -6.49 15.63 24.16
N SER A 31 -7.62 15.46 23.50
CA SER A 31 -7.73 15.45 22.04
C SER A 31 -8.97 16.25 21.65
N ASP A 32 -8.92 16.90 20.48
CA ASP A 32 -10.11 17.55 19.90
C ASP A 32 -11.00 16.57 19.13
N TYR A 33 -10.58 15.30 19.02
CA TYR A 33 -11.23 14.22 18.27
C TYR A 33 -11.47 14.54 16.79
N ARG A 34 -10.79 15.55 16.24
CA ARG A 34 -10.87 15.91 14.82
C ARG A 34 -9.80 15.18 14.04
N GLY A 35 -10.17 13.99 13.57
CA GLY A 35 -9.32 13.20 12.69
C GLY A 35 -9.18 13.82 11.30
N TRP A 36 -8.02 13.64 10.70
CA TRP A 36 -7.74 13.85 9.28
C TRP A 36 -7.68 12.49 8.59
N THR A 37 -8.27 12.38 7.41
CA THR A 37 -8.15 11.18 6.56
C THR A 37 -7.40 11.54 5.29
N TYR A 38 -6.50 10.66 4.89
CA TYR A 38 -5.70 10.82 3.69
C TYR A 38 -6.57 10.82 2.42
N ASP A 39 -6.37 11.82 1.57
CA ASP A 39 -6.92 11.86 0.21
C ASP A 39 -5.89 11.29 -0.77
N ASP A 40 -6.11 10.03 -1.16
CA ASP A 40 -5.26 9.29 -2.07
C ASP A 40 -5.42 9.72 -3.54
N ARG A 41 -6.31 10.67 -3.84
CA ARG A 41 -6.61 11.16 -5.19
C ARG A 41 -7.03 10.04 -6.16
N GLY A 42 -7.59 8.94 -5.63
CA GLY A 42 -7.97 7.76 -6.40
C GLY A 42 -6.81 6.85 -6.82
N LEU A 43 -5.59 7.06 -6.30
CA LEU A 43 -4.44 6.20 -6.56
C LEU A 43 -4.64 4.78 -5.98
N GLY A 44 -5.34 4.64 -4.86
CA GLY A 44 -5.74 3.37 -4.26
C GLY A 44 -6.68 2.56 -5.16
N ILE A 45 -7.66 3.21 -5.79
CA ILE A 45 -8.54 2.59 -6.80
C ILE A 45 -7.70 2.09 -7.98
N THR A 46 -6.77 2.92 -8.45
CA THR A 46 -5.85 2.56 -9.53
C THR A 46 -4.99 1.35 -9.14
N LEU A 47 -4.49 1.31 -7.91
CA LEU A 47 -3.69 0.21 -7.38
C LEU A 47 -4.50 -1.10 -7.32
N ALA A 48 -5.75 -1.04 -6.86
CA ALA A 48 -6.65 -2.19 -6.78
C ALA A 48 -6.95 -2.77 -8.17
N ARG A 49 -7.16 -1.89 -9.16
CA ARG A 49 -7.35 -2.30 -10.57
C ARG A 49 -6.10 -3.00 -11.12
N LEU A 50 -4.92 -2.41 -10.94
CA LEU A 50 -3.66 -3.00 -11.39
C LEU A 50 -3.35 -4.33 -10.68
N GLN A 51 -3.74 -4.46 -9.41
CA GLN A 51 -3.63 -5.73 -8.70
C GLN A 51 -4.51 -6.80 -9.33
N THR A 52 -5.76 -6.47 -9.66
CA THR A 52 -6.69 -7.40 -10.33
C THR A 52 -6.16 -7.82 -11.70
N GLU A 53 -5.66 -6.86 -12.48
CA GLU A 53 -5.06 -7.12 -13.79
C GLU A 53 -3.83 -8.04 -13.68
N GLY A 54 -2.89 -7.75 -12.79
CA GLY A 54 -1.71 -8.59 -12.58
C GLY A 54 -2.05 -10.02 -12.15
N GLN A 55 -3.11 -10.21 -11.35
CA GLN A 55 -3.60 -11.54 -10.98
C GLN A 55 -4.22 -12.28 -12.16
N MET A 56 -4.98 -11.58 -13.01
CA MET A 56 -5.54 -12.16 -14.23
C MET A 56 -4.44 -12.60 -15.19
N LEU A 57 -3.45 -11.74 -15.46
CA LEU A 57 -2.30 -12.04 -16.32
C LEU A 57 -1.52 -13.26 -15.80
N HIS A 58 -1.26 -13.31 -14.49
CA HIS A 58 -0.60 -14.45 -13.87
C HIS A 58 -1.36 -15.76 -14.06
N ARG A 59 -2.69 -15.77 -13.80
CA ARG A 59 -3.53 -16.96 -14.01
C ARG A 59 -3.56 -17.40 -15.46
N LYS A 60 -3.64 -16.45 -16.40
CA LYS A 60 -3.64 -16.74 -17.84
C LYS A 60 -2.33 -17.37 -18.27
N ALA A 61 -1.19 -16.79 -17.90
CA ALA A 61 0.13 -17.34 -18.18
C ALA A 61 0.28 -18.75 -17.61
N ALA A 62 -0.07 -18.96 -16.33
CA ALA A 62 0.00 -20.27 -15.69
C ALA A 62 -0.87 -21.33 -16.39
N ARG A 63 -2.06 -20.96 -16.88
CA ARG A 63 -2.91 -21.86 -17.66
C ARG A 63 -2.25 -22.25 -18.98
N LEU A 64 -1.67 -21.28 -19.71
CA LEU A 64 -0.99 -21.56 -20.98
C LEU A 64 0.26 -22.42 -20.77
N THR A 65 1.03 -22.19 -19.70
CA THR A 65 2.19 -23.02 -19.35
C THR A 65 1.79 -24.49 -19.17
N ARG A 66 0.65 -24.77 -18.52
CA ARG A 66 0.14 -26.15 -18.39
C ARG A 66 -0.27 -26.77 -19.72
N LEU A 67 -0.78 -25.98 -20.66
CA LEU A 67 -1.20 -26.46 -21.98
C LEU A 67 -0.03 -26.72 -22.92
N ALA A 68 1.10 -26.04 -22.73
CA ALA A 68 2.30 -26.16 -23.56
C ALA A 68 2.98 -27.55 -23.50
N VAL A 69 2.48 -28.47 -22.67
CA VAL A 69 2.99 -29.84 -22.53
C VAL A 69 2.53 -30.75 -23.68
N ALA A 70 1.43 -30.43 -24.38
CA ALA A 70 0.70 -31.39 -25.20
C ALA A 70 1.22 -31.62 -26.64
N GLU A 71 1.78 -30.62 -27.34
CA GLU A 71 2.20 -30.73 -28.76
C GLU A 71 3.33 -29.74 -29.12
N PRO A 72 4.37 -30.10 -29.89
CA PRO A 72 5.54 -29.24 -30.14
C PRO A 72 5.26 -27.93 -30.89
N GLU A 73 4.43 -27.96 -31.92
CA GLU A 73 4.11 -26.75 -32.71
C GLU A 73 3.21 -25.79 -31.92
N VAL A 74 2.23 -26.36 -31.20
CA VAL A 74 1.36 -25.61 -30.28
C VAL A 74 2.17 -25.04 -29.12
N ARG A 75 3.19 -25.76 -28.64
CA ARG A 75 4.10 -25.30 -27.58
C ARG A 75 4.81 -24.00 -27.98
N ALA A 76 5.42 -23.94 -29.16
CA ALA A 76 6.12 -22.72 -29.62
C ALA A 76 5.20 -21.50 -29.69
N GLN A 77 3.97 -21.68 -30.19
CA GLN A 77 2.97 -20.59 -30.21
C GLN A 77 2.53 -20.16 -28.79
N LEU A 78 2.39 -21.13 -27.87
CA LEU A 78 2.02 -20.85 -26.48
C LEU A 78 3.15 -20.16 -25.72
N GLU A 79 4.41 -20.52 -25.96
CA GLU A 79 5.59 -19.88 -25.37
C GLU A 79 5.66 -18.39 -25.74
N GLY A 80 5.44 -18.06 -27.02
CA GLY A 80 5.35 -16.66 -27.47
C GLY A 80 4.25 -15.88 -26.73
N LYS A 81 3.06 -16.48 -26.57
CA LYS A 81 1.95 -15.85 -25.82
C LYS A 81 2.28 -15.71 -24.32
N ILE A 82 2.95 -16.69 -23.72
CA ILE A 82 3.38 -16.66 -22.31
C ILE A 82 4.38 -15.52 -22.11
N ALA A 83 5.34 -15.35 -23.02
CA ALA A 83 6.33 -14.28 -22.96
C ALA A 83 5.66 -12.90 -22.92
N VAL A 84 4.72 -12.63 -23.84
CA VAL A 84 3.95 -11.36 -23.87
C VAL A 84 3.16 -11.15 -22.57
N LEU A 85 2.50 -12.19 -22.05
CA LEU A 85 1.75 -12.08 -20.79
C LEU A 85 2.66 -11.77 -19.60
N ASN A 86 3.87 -12.34 -19.58
CA ASN A 86 4.85 -12.09 -18.53
C ASN A 86 5.43 -10.67 -18.63
N GLU A 87 5.69 -10.17 -19.83
CA GLU A 87 6.11 -8.79 -20.05
C GLU A 87 5.05 -7.80 -19.54
N HIS A 88 3.78 -8.01 -19.91
CA HIS A 88 2.67 -7.19 -19.40
C HIS A 88 2.57 -7.25 -17.88
N ARG A 89 2.73 -8.44 -17.28
CA ARG A 89 2.74 -8.60 -15.82
C ARG A 89 3.86 -7.80 -15.17
N THR A 90 5.05 -7.80 -15.76
CA THR A 90 6.20 -7.01 -15.30
C THR A 90 5.90 -5.51 -15.38
N ALA A 91 5.35 -5.04 -16.51
CA ALA A 91 4.96 -3.64 -16.68
C ALA A 91 3.91 -3.18 -15.65
N VAL A 92 2.90 -4.02 -15.37
CA VAL A 92 1.92 -3.79 -14.29
C VAL A 92 2.61 -3.71 -12.94
N GLY A 93 3.58 -4.60 -12.66
CA GLY A 93 4.38 -4.58 -11.45
C GLY A 93 5.15 -3.27 -11.26
N VAL A 94 5.83 -2.80 -12.31
CA VAL A 94 6.55 -1.51 -12.32
C VAL A 94 5.60 -0.35 -12.06
N LYS A 95 4.44 -0.32 -12.72
CA LYS A 95 3.44 0.73 -12.53
C LYS A 95 2.91 0.77 -11.09
N ARG A 96 2.63 -0.40 -10.51
CA ARG A 96 2.23 -0.50 -9.09
C ARG A 96 3.31 0.00 -8.14
N GLY A 97 4.56 -0.35 -8.39
CA GLY A 97 5.69 0.14 -7.58
C GLY A 97 5.82 1.66 -7.60
N LYS A 98 5.65 2.28 -8.77
CA LYS A 98 5.64 3.75 -8.91
C LYS A 98 4.50 4.39 -8.12
N ILE A 99 3.28 3.86 -8.24
CA ILE A 99 2.11 4.40 -7.51
C ILE A 99 2.28 4.22 -5.99
N ASN A 100 2.74 3.07 -5.52
CA ASN A 100 3.02 2.86 -4.08
C ASN A 100 4.04 3.87 -3.54
N ARG A 101 5.10 4.15 -4.32
CA ARG A 101 6.10 5.16 -3.96
C ARG A 101 5.51 6.56 -3.88
N GLU A 102 4.66 6.91 -4.84
CA GLU A 102 4.00 8.22 -4.87
C GLU A 102 3.02 8.39 -3.70
N LEU A 103 2.20 7.36 -3.43
CA LEU A 103 1.30 7.30 -2.28
C LEU A 103 2.06 7.52 -0.96
N GLY A 104 3.14 6.75 -0.73
CA GLY A 104 3.94 6.89 0.50
C GLY A 104 4.54 8.28 0.66
N PHE A 105 5.04 8.88 -0.42
CA PHE A 105 5.59 10.23 -0.37
C PHE A 105 4.53 11.30 -0.13
N HIS A 106 3.39 11.21 -0.83
CA HIS A 106 2.30 12.17 -0.72
C HIS A 106 1.65 12.12 0.66
N PHE A 107 1.47 10.92 1.21
CA PHE A 107 1.04 10.73 2.59
C PHE A 107 2.01 11.35 3.60
N ALA A 108 3.30 11.01 3.51
CA ALA A 108 4.31 11.54 4.44
C ALA A 108 4.34 13.08 4.43
N ARG A 109 4.23 13.70 3.24
CA ARG A 109 4.10 15.14 3.11
C ARG A 109 2.88 15.68 3.83
N GLN A 110 1.69 15.13 3.56
CA GLN A 110 0.45 15.65 4.15
C GLN A 110 0.40 15.48 5.67
N VAL A 111 0.91 14.36 6.20
CA VAL A 111 1.07 14.15 7.65
C VAL A 111 2.00 15.19 8.26
N THR A 112 3.12 15.49 7.58
CA THR A 112 4.07 16.51 8.05
C THR A 112 3.45 17.91 8.03
N ASP A 113 2.71 18.25 6.95
CA ASP A 113 2.00 19.52 6.82
C ASP A 113 0.93 19.67 7.93
N TYR A 114 0.19 18.58 8.23
CA TYR A 114 -0.80 18.52 9.29
C TYR A 114 -0.16 18.69 10.69
N ALA A 115 0.92 17.96 10.97
CA ALA A 115 1.67 18.07 12.22
C ALA A 115 2.28 19.46 12.44
N ALA A 116 2.84 20.06 11.39
CA ALA A 116 3.37 21.43 11.44
C ALA A 116 2.26 22.44 11.73
N THR A 117 1.11 22.31 11.07
CA THR A 117 -0.06 23.18 11.30
C THR A 117 -0.61 23.04 12.72
N ALA A 118 -0.57 21.83 13.28
CA ALA A 118 -0.96 21.55 14.65
C ALA A 118 0.06 22.03 15.70
N GLY A 119 1.25 22.48 15.29
CA GLY A 119 2.35 22.78 16.20
C GLY A 119 2.86 21.55 16.96
N ALA A 120 2.69 20.36 16.39
CA ALA A 120 3.09 19.11 17.02
C ALA A 120 4.61 19.01 17.13
N GLN A 121 5.11 18.58 18.30
CA GLN A 121 6.53 18.29 18.51
C GLN A 121 6.86 16.83 18.21
N VAL A 122 5.86 15.96 18.14
CA VAL A 122 6.02 14.52 17.91
C VAL A 122 5.03 14.02 16.87
N ILE A 123 5.49 13.16 15.97
CA ILE A 123 4.66 12.34 15.10
C ILE A 123 4.82 10.89 15.56
N ALA A 124 3.78 10.34 16.17
CA ALA A 124 3.74 8.93 16.57
C ALA A 124 3.16 8.11 15.42
N VAL A 125 3.89 7.08 14.99
CA VAL A 125 3.49 6.19 13.90
C VAL A 125 3.32 4.77 14.46
N GLU A 126 2.30 4.05 13.98
CA GLU A 126 2.11 2.64 14.33
C GLU A 126 3.34 1.80 13.94
N ASP A 127 3.75 0.90 14.84
CA ASP A 127 4.75 -0.11 14.55
C ASP A 127 4.14 -1.26 13.74
N LEU A 128 4.36 -1.22 12.42
CA LEU A 128 3.85 -2.20 11.48
C LEU A 128 4.75 -3.43 11.32
N THR A 129 5.82 -3.58 12.12
CA THR A 129 6.71 -4.76 12.05
C THR A 129 5.98 -6.07 12.35
N THR A 130 4.86 -6.01 13.07
CA THR A 130 3.99 -7.16 13.34
C THR A 130 3.17 -7.60 12.11
N LEU A 131 3.08 -6.76 11.07
CA LEU A 131 2.50 -7.09 9.78
C LEU A 131 3.52 -7.71 8.81
N GLU A 132 4.80 -7.80 9.20
CA GLU A 132 5.79 -8.53 8.41
C GLU A 132 5.38 -9.99 8.26
N THR A 133 5.55 -10.53 7.05
CA THR A 133 5.06 -11.85 6.65
C THR A 133 5.89 -12.96 7.30
N ARG A 134 5.84 -13.12 8.63
CA ARG A 134 6.41 -14.26 9.38
C ARG A 134 5.51 -15.50 9.30
N GLY A 135 5.13 -15.89 8.08
CA GLY A 135 4.33 -17.10 7.85
C GLY A 135 2.83 -16.96 8.11
N HIS A 136 2.28 -15.75 8.22
CA HIS A 136 0.83 -15.57 8.32
C HIS A 136 0.16 -15.76 6.95
N GLY A 137 -0.99 -16.45 6.94
CA GLY A 137 -1.66 -16.94 5.72
C GLY A 137 -2.01 -15.87 4.67
N ARG A 138 -2.54 -16.33 3.53
CA ARG A 138 -2.78 -15.57 2.28
C ARG A 138 -3.45 -14.20 2.45
N VAL A 139 -4.27 -14.01 3.48
CA VAL A 139 -4.98 -12.76 3.78
C VAL A 139 -4.05 -11.70 4.37
N ASN A 140 -3.15 -12.07 5.30
CA ASN A 140 -2.18 -11.15 5.89
C ASN A 140 -1.08 -10.76 4.88
N ASN A 141 -0.64 -11.68 4.02
CA ASN A 141 0.32 -11.38 2.95
C ASN A 141 -0.22 -10.36 1.93
N ASN A 142 -1.54 -10.32 1.72
CA ASN A 142 -2.17 -9.30 0.87
C ASN A 142 -2.31 -7.95 1.57
N ARG A 143 -2.48 -7.92 2.90
CA ARG A 143 -2.49 -6.69 3.71
C ARG A 143 -1.10 -6.06 3.81
N ALA A 144 -0.07 -6.86 4.10
CA ALA A 144 1.33 -6.40 4.16
C ALA A 144 1.85 -5.81 2.83
N ARG A 145 1.33 -6.30 1.68
CA ARG A 145 1.66 -5.75 0.35
C ARG A 145 1.15 -4.33 0.10
N ALA A 146 0.16 -3.88 0.86
CA ALA A 146 -0.37 -2.52 0.84
C ALA A 146 0.28 -1.59 1.89
N VAL A 147 1.12 -2.15 2.76
CA VAL A 147 1.82 -1.45 3.86
C VAL A 147 3.27 -1.12 3.51
N ARG A 148 3.79 -1.59 2.36
CA ARG A 148 5.14 -1.22 1.90
C ARG A 148 5.15 0.20 1.31
N PRO A 149 5.89 1.16 1.89
CA PRO A 149 6.60 2.14 1.07
C PRO A 149 7.64 1.40 0.21
N PRO A 150 8.17 2.01 -0.86
CA PRO A 150 9.09 1.38 -1.82
C PRO A 150 10.27 0.67 -1.17
#